data_AF-A0A4S2RC39-F1
#
_entry.id   AF-A0A4S2RC39-F1
#
_cell.length_a   1.000
_cell.length_b   1.000
_cell.length_c   1.000
_cell.angle_alpha   90.00
_cell.angle_beta   90.00
_cell.angle_gamma   90.00
#
_symmetry.space_group_name_H-M   'P 1'
#
loop_
_entity.id
_entity.type
_entity.pdbx_description
1 polymer ?
#
loop_
_entity_poly.entity_id
_entity_poly.type
_entity_poly.pdbx_seq_one_letter_code
_entity_poly.pdbx_strand_id
1 'polypeptide(L)'
;MSKSEIRRLDNLIAVATRKLAGVQRRETWALPAGEQARMAGHVAVIIGKGTRLKSSPRAERGIDTIWNNAEDRLRAEIAAAQTAKAELIHQAAKAKTEKKSSGWW
;
A
#
# COMPACT_ATOMS: atom_id res chain seq x y z
N MET A 1 -23.37 4.45 12.42
CA MET A 1 -22.15 5.12 11.93
C MET A 1 -21.23 4.23 11.06
N SER A 2 -21.35 2.90 11.08
CA SER A 2 -20.36 2.02 10.42
C SER A 2 -20.30 2.03 8.88
N LYS A 3 -21.38 2.39 8.16
CA LYS A 3 -21.44 2.22 6.69
C LYS A 3 -20.51 3.19 5.94
N SER A 4 -20.32 4.40 6.44
CA SER A 4 -19.40 5.38 5.83
C SER A 4 -17.94 5.01 6.05
N GLU A 5 -17.61 4.44 7.20
CA GLU A 5 -16.25 4.00 7.54
C GLU A 5 -15.83 2.80 6.70
N ILE A 6 -16.73 1.82 6.54
CA ILE A 6 -16.51 0.66 5.65
C ILE A 6 -16.25 1.14 4.21
N ARG A 7 -17.02 2.12 3.70
CA ARG A 7 -16.79 2.70 2.37
C ARG A 7 -15.44 3.41 2.25
N ARG A 8 -14.98 4.10 3.30
CA ARG A 8 -13.65 4.73 3.32
C ARG A 8 -12.55 3.68 3.26
N LEU A 9 -12.68 2.59 4.01
CA LEU A 9 -11.74 1.47 3.97
C LEU A 9 -11.75 0.75 2.60
N ASP A 10 -12.92 0.56 2.00
CA ASP A 10 -13.04 -0.01 0.65
C ASP A 10 -12.32 0.85 -0.40
N ASN A 11 -12.46 2.17 -0.31
CA ASN A 11 -11.75 3.10 -1.18
C ASN A 11 -10.23 3.04 -0.97
N LEU A 12 -9.78 2.98 0.29
CA LEU A 12 -8.36 2.82 0.61
C LEU A 12 -7.80 1.51 0.05
N ILE A 13 -8.49 0.39 0.26
CA ILE A 13 -8.11 -0.91 -0.28
C ILE A 13 -8.04 -0.85 -1.81
N ALA A 14 -9.03 -0.27 -2.48
CA ALA A 14 -9.05 -0.15 -3.93
C ALA A 14 -7.88 0.68 -4.48
N VAL A 15 -7.58 1.81 -3.85
CA VAL A 15 -6.46 2.69 -4.24
C VAL A 15 -5.11 2.00 -3.98
N ALA A 16 -4.93 1.39 -2.81
CA ALA A 16 -3.71 0.68 -2.44
C ALA A 16 -3.48 -0.53 -3.36
N THR A 17 -4.53 -1.26 -3.72
CA THR A 17 -4.45 -2.39 -4.66
C THR A 17 -4.04 -1.95 -6.06
N ARG A 18 -4.56 -0.81 -6.55
CA ARG A 18 -4.14 -0.23 -7.84
C ARG A 18 -2.67 0.17 -7.83
N LYS A 19 -2.20 0.76 -6.72
CA LYS A 19 -0.77 1.09 -6.55
C LYS A 19 0.08 -0.17 -6.48
N LEU A 20 -0.37 -1.21 -5.77
CA LEU A 20 0.36 -2.49 -5.71
C LEU A 20 0.55 -3.08 -7.10
N ALA A 21 -0.50 -3.07 -7.94
CA ALA A 21 -0.41 -3.52 -9.32
C ALA A 21 0.59 -2.70 -10.16
N GLY A 22 0.61 -1.37 -9.98
CA GLY A 22 1.61 -0.51 -10.64
C GLY A 22 3.04 -0.79 -10.17
N VAL A 23 3.24 -1.01 -8.86
CA VAL A 23 4.54 -1.37 -8.27
C VAL A 23 5.05 -2.70 -8.83
N GLN A 24 4.19 -3.70 -8.95
CA GLN A 24 4.53 -5.00 -9.55
C GLN A 24 4.90 -4.89 -11.03
N ARG A 25 4.32 -3.93 -11.76
CA ARG A 25 4.67 -3.60 -13.14
C ARG A 25 5.89 -2.69 -13.28
N ARG A 26 6.56 -2.35 -12.16
CA ARG A 26 7.69 -1.40 -12.10
C ARG A 26 7.33 -0.01 -12.62
N GLU A 27 6.08 0.42 -12.43
CA GLU A 27 5.60 1.74 -12.84
C GLU A 27 5.85 2.77 -11.72
N THR A 28 6.62 3.81 -12.02
CA THR A 28 7.12 4.78 -11.01
C THR A 28 6.03 5.63 -10.38
N TRP A 29 4.90 5.86 -11.07
CA TRP A 29 3.76 6.62 -10.53
C TRP A 29 3.12 5.95 -9.32
N ALA A 30 3.29 4.63 -9.19
CA ALA A 30 2.69 3.85 -8.12
C ALA A 30 3.47 3.90 -6.81
N LEU A 31 4.70 4.43 -6.85
CA LEU A 31 5.54 4.58 -5.67
C LEU A 31 5.10 5.77 -4.79
N PRO A 32 5.26 5.66 -3.47
CA PRO A 32 5.21 6.80 -2.56
C PRO A 32 6.19 7.91 -2.96
N ALA A 33 5.83 9.17 -2.74
CA ALA A 33 6.66 10.32 -3.12
C ALA A 33 8.09 10.26 -2.54
N GLY A 34 8.25 9.78 -1.30
CA GLY A 34 9.57 9.60 -0.69
C GLY A 34 10.41 8.51 -1.38
N GLU A 35 9.78 7.46 -1.90
CA GLU A 35 10.44 6.39 -2.65
C GLU A 35 10.75 6.80 -4.08
N GLN A 36 9.90 7.62 -4.70
CA GLN A 36 10.20 8.28 -5.98
C GLN A 36 11.45 9.15 -5.89
N ALA A 37 11.58 9.97 -4.84
CA ALA A 37 12.76 10.81 -4.63
C ALA A 37 14.04 9.98 -4.44
N ARG A 38 13.96 8.89 -3.66
CA ARG A 38 15.09 7.96 -3.47
C ARG A 38 15.48 7.26 -4.78
N MET A 39 14.49 6.85 -5.57
CA MET A 39 14.71 6.24 -6.89
C MET A 39 15.40 7.21 -7.84
N ALA A 40 14.94 8.46 -7.91
CA ALA A 40 15.57 9.51 -8.72
C ALA A 40 17.05 9.70 -8.34
N GLY A 41 17.37 9.67 -7.04
CA GLY A 41 18.76 9.73 -6.56
C GLY A 41 19.63 8.57 -7.07
N HIS A 42 19.13 7.33 -7.02
CA HIS A 42 19.87 6.18 -7.54
C HIS A 42 20.04 6.22 -9.06
N VAL A 43 19.01 6.66 -9.79
CA VAL A 43 19.08 6.84 -11.25
C VAL A 43 20.14 7.89 -11.62
N ALA A 44 20.19 9.03 -10.91
CA ALA A 44 21.21 10.05 -11.12
C ALA A 44 22.63 9.50 -10.91
N VAL A 45 22.84 8.64 -9.91
CA VAL A 45 24.13 7.98 -9.66
C VAL A 45 24.49 7.02 -10.80
N ILE A 46 23.52 6.25 -11.31
CA ILE A 46 23.74 5.35 -12.44
C ILE A 46 24.13 6.14 -13.69
N ILE A 47 23.39 7.21 -14.01
CA ILE A 47 23.69 8.07 -15.18
C ILE A 47 25.08 8.70 -15.02
N GLY A 48 25.38 9.30 -13.87
CA GLY A 48 26.65 9.98 -13.62
C GLY A 48 27.87 9.05 -13.63
N LYS A 49 27.71 7.77 -13.30
CA LYS A 49 28.77 6.77 -13.45
C LYS A 49 28.81 6.15 -14.84
N GLY A 50 27.66 5.98 -15.50
CA GLY A 50 27.55 5.48 -16.86
C GLY A 50 28.23 6.39 -17.87
N THR A 51 28.13 7.70 -17.73
CA THR A 51 28.89 8.68 -18.55
C THR A 51 30.41 8.57 -18.35
N ARG A 52 30.85 7.94 -17.25
CA ARG A 52 32.26 7.64 -16.94
C ARG A 52 32.62 6.17 -17.23
N LEU A 53 31.76 5.43 -17.95
CA LEU A 53 31.90 4.00 -18.25
C LEU A 53 32.07 3.12 -17.00
N LYS A 54 31.52 3.58 -15.86
CA LYS A 54 31.56 2.86 -14.57
C LYS A 54 30.17 2.32 -14.23
N SER A 55 30.10 1.09 -13.74
CA SER A 55 28.86 0.52 -13.20
C SER A 55 28.59 0.99 -11.76
N SER A 56 27.34 0.86 -11.31
CA SER A 56 26.96 1.15 -9.93
C SER A 56 26.09 0.04 -9.33
N PRO A 57 26.68 -1.14 -9.02
CA PRO A 57 25.94 -2.28 -8.47
C PRO A 57 25.25 -1.97 -7.13
N ARG A 58 25.72 -0.95 -6.40
CA ARG A 58 25.07 -0.47 -5.17
C ARG A 58 23.80 0.34 -5.46
N ALA A 59 23.79 1.13 -6.54
CA ALA A 59 22.63 1.92 -6.92
C ALA A 59 21.54 1.03 -7.53
N GLU A 60 21.92 0.05 -8.34
CA GLU A 60 21.02 -0.99 -8.87
C GLU A 60 20.33 -1.76 -7.74
N ARG A 61 21.10 -2.30 -6.79
CA ARG A 61 20.54 -2.97 -5.60
C ARG A 61 19.65 -2.03 -4.75
N GLY A 62 20.00 -0.74 -4.70
CA GLY A 62 19.19 0.27 -4.03
C GLY A 62 17.81 0.44 -4.67
N ILE A 63 17.74 0.44 -6.00
CA ILE A 63 16.48 0.50 -6.75
C ILE A 63 15.64 -0.75 -6.47
N ASP A 64 16.22 -1.95 -6.52
CA ASP A 64 15.50 -3.19 -6.21
C ASP A 64 14.95 -3.21 -4.79
N THR A 65 15.76 -2.73 -3.83
CA THR A 65 15.33 -2.61 -2.43
C THR A 65 14.16 -1.64 -2.28
N ILE A 66 14.14 -0.53 -3.03
CA ILE A 66 13.00 0.40 -3.01
C ILE A 66 11.73 -0.28 -3.51
N TRP A 67 11.80 -1.01 -4.63
CA TRP A 67 10.64 -1.71 -5.18
C TRP A 67 10.10 -2.77 -4.23
N ASN A 68 10.98 -3.58 -3.63
CA ASN A 68 10.57 -4.62 -2.68
C ASN A 68 9.93 -4.00 -1.43
N ASN A 69 10.54 -2.95 -0.88
CA ASN A 69 9.99 -2.23 0.27
C ASN A 69 8.62 -1.60 -0.04
N ALA A 70 8.45 -1.05 -1.24
CA ALA A 70 7.17 -0.48 -1.70
C ALA A 70 6.08 -1.56 -1.74
N GLU A 71 6.39 -2.72 -2.30
CA GLU A 71 5.48 -3.86 -2.41
C GLU A 71 5.06 -4.37 -1.03
N ASP A 72 6.04 -4.61 -0.14
CA ASP A 72 5.77 -5.11 1.21
C ASP A 72 4.94 -4.12 2.03
N ARG A 73 5.23 -2.82 1.91
CA ARG A 73 4.46 -1.77 2.59
C ARG A 73 3.03 -1.72 2.10
N LEU A 74 2.79 -1.75 0.79
CA LEU A 74 1.43 -1.73 0.23
C LEU A 74 0.65 -2.98 0.60
N ARG A 75 1.29 -4.15 0.63
CA ARG A 75 0.67 -5.39 1.13
C ARG A 75 0.27 -5.27 2.60
N ALA A 76 1.15 -4.74 3.44
CA ALA A 76 0.86 -4.53 4.86
C ALA A 76 -0.30 -3.54 5.06
N GLU A 77 -0.34 -2.44 4.28
CA GLU A 77 -1.42 -1.46 4.32
C GLU A 77 -2.77 -2.06 3.91
N ILE A 78 -2.79 -2.85 2.82
CA ILE A 78 -4.01 -3.56 2.37
C ILE A 78 -4.49 -4.53 3.45
N ALA A 79 -3.58 -5.33 4.02
CA ALA A 79 -3.93 -6.28 5.07
C ALA A 79 -4.52 -5.58 6.30
N ALA A 80 -3.90 -4.49 6.77
CA ALA A 80 -4.40 -3.70 7.90
C ALA A 80 -5.76 -3.05 7.61
N ALA A 81 -6.01 -2.58 6.38
CA ALA A 81 -7.31 -2.03 6.02
C ALA A 81 -8.40 -3.12 5.96
N GLN A 82 -8.06 -4.34 5.51
CA GLN A 82 -8.98 -5.47 5.48
C GLN A 82 -9.35 -5.95 6.88
N THR A 83 -8.39 -6.02 7.81
CA THR A 83 -8.67 -6.39 9.21
C THR A 83 -9.59 -5.36 9.87
N ALA A 84 -9.28 -4.07 9.74
CA ALA A 84 -10.13 -2.99 10.26
C ALA A 84 -11.56 -3.06 9.69
N LYS A 85 -11.71 -3.38 8.41
CA LYS A 85 -13.03 -3.56 7.78
C LYS A 85 -13.78 -4.73 8.40
N ALA A 86 -13.11 -5.87 8.60
CA ALA A 86 -13.72 -7.04 9.21
C ALA A 86 -14.22 -6.74 10.64
N GLU A 87 -13.42 -6.03 11.43
CA GLU A 87 -13.78 -5.60 12.79
C GLU A 87 -15.05 -4.74 12.80
N LEU A 88 -15.15 -3.74 11.92
CA LEU A 88 -16.34 -2.89 11.81
C LEU A 88 -17.59 -3.68 11.41
N ILE A 89 -17.45 -4.66 10.51
CA ILE A 89 -18.56 -5.53 10.11
C ILE A 89 -19.00 -6.40 11.30
N HIS A 90 -18.06 -6.97 12.05
CA HIS A 90 -18.35 -7.76 13.24
C HIS A 90 -19.05 -6.94 14.33
N GLN A 91 -18.58 -5.72 14.61
CA GLN A 91 -19.22 -4.81 15.56
C GLN A 91 -20.66 -4.48 15.13
N ALA A 92 -20.87 -4.19 13.84
CA ALA A 92 -22.20 -3.92 13.29
C ALA A 92 -23.13 -5.15 13.36
N ALA A 93 -22.60 -6.36 13.19
CA ALA A 93 -23.36 -7.60 13.36
C ALA A 93 -23.76 -7.82 14.82
N LYS A 94 -22.84 -7.63 15.78
CA LYS A 94 -23.12 -7.72 17.22
C LYS A 94 -24.20 -6.75 17.68
N ALA A 95 -24.13 -5.49 17.27
CA ALA A 95 -25.14 -4.49 17.60
C ALA A 95 -26.54 -4.88 17.07
N LYS A 96 -26.61 -5.56 15.91
CA LYS A 96 -27.88 -6.08 15.37
C LYS A 96 -28.42 -7.25 16.17
N THR A 97 -27.55 -8.16 16.62
CA THR A 97 -27.98 -9.30 17.45
C THR A 97 -28.46 -8.85 18.83
N GLU A 98 -27.75 -7.92 19.46
CA GLU A 98 -28.14 -7.34 20.76
C GLU A 98 -29.50 -6.64 20.71
N LYS A 99 -29.75 -5.85 19.65
CA LYS A 99 -31.05 -5.20 19.42
C LYS A 99 -32.17 -6.22 19.19
N LYS A 100 -31.88 -7.36 18.57
CA LYS A 100 -32.88 -8.44 18.38
C LYS A 100 -33.15 -9.19 19.68
N SER A 101 -32.15 -9.42 20.53
CA SER A 101 -32.33 -10.10 21.82
C SER A 101 -33.10 -9.30 22.86
N SER A 102 -33.22 -7.98 22.71
CA SER A 102 -34.01 -7.13 23.62
C SER A 102 -35.43 -6.81 23.13
N GLY A 103 -35.81 -7.23 21.91
CA GLY A 103 -37.08 -6.87 21.28
C GLY A 103 -37.96 -8.05 20.85
N TRP A 104 -37.66 -9.27 21.29
CA TRP A 104 -38.41 -10.49 20.97
C TRP A 104 -38.78 -11.29 22.24
N TRP A 105 -39.11 -10.60 23.33
CA TRP A 105 -39.96 -11.17 24.39
C TRP A 105 -41.02 -10.12 24.70
#